data_AF-Q9L5Y4-F1
#
_entry.id   AF-Q9L5Y4-F1
#
_cell.length_a   1.000
_cell.length_b   1.000
_cell.length_c   1.000
_cell.angle_alpha   90.00
_cell.angle_beta   90.00
_cell.angle_gamma   90.00
#
_symmetry.space_group_name_H-M   'P 1'
#
loop_
_entity.id
_entity.type
_entity.pdbx_description
1 polymer ?
#
loop_
_entity_poly.entity_id
_entity_poly.type
_entity_poly.pdbx_seq_one_letter_code
_entity_poly.pdbx_strand_id
1 'polypeptide(L)'
;TSYYVRLQYNGEILPFYTKVDGIKNVTSKGEDSPLKRSFIAGGVAFGYKMDDIRVDVEGLYSRLAKNKAVIDASEANVADSLTAFSGLVNVYYDIVIEDMPITPYVGVGVGAAYISNPSNAADVKDQRRFGFAYQAKAGVSYDVAPEIKLFAGARYFGSYGASFDKAAKGDDGIKNVLYNTFGAEA
;
A
#
# COMPACT_ATOMS: atom_id res chain seq x y z
N THR A 1 -22.41 5.90 -18.97
CA THR A 1 -22.16 5.71 -17.54
C THR A 1 -22.53 4.29 -17.10
N SER A 2 -21.78 3.67 -16.18
CA SER A 2 -21.99 2.28 -15.72
C SER A 2 -21.35 2.02 -14.34
N TYR A 3 -21.83 1.00 -13.63
CA TYR A 3 -21.21 0.50 -12.39
C TYR A 3 -20.29 -0.69 -12.69
N TYR A 4 -19.23 -0.85 -11.88
CA TYR A 4 -18.35 -2.00 -11.98
C TYR A 4 -17.84 -2.46 -10.61
N VAL A 5 -17.42 -3.71 -10.56
CA VAL A 5 -16.63 -4.28 -9.47
C VAL A 5 -15.27 -4.63 -10.03
N ARG A 6 -14.20 -4.29 -9.31
CA ARG A 6 -12.82 -4.68 -9.65
C ARG A 6 -12.26 -5.56 -8.56
N LEU A 7 -11.77 -6.73 -8.94
CA LEU A 7 -10.88 -7.55 -8.12
C LEU A 7 -9.46 -7.29 -8.60
N GLN A 8 -8.52 -7.13 -7.68
CA GLN A 8 -7.14 -6.88 -8.04
C GLN A 8 -6.14 -7.61 -7.16
N TYR A 9 -5.08 -8.08 -7.79
CA TYR A 9 -3.86 -8.53 -7.15
C TYR A 9 -2.80 -7.44 -7.32
N ASN A 10 -2.08 -7.16 -6.23
CA ASN A 10 -1.00 -6.18 -6.22
C ASN A 10 0.32 -6.91 -5.94
N GLY A 11 1.16 -7.08 -6.97
CA GLY A 11 2.53 -7.54 -6.79
C GLY A 11 3.43 -6.36 -6.43
N GLU A 12 3.95 -6.28 -5.20
CA GLU A 12 4.85 -5.19 -4.81
C GLU A 12 6.27 -5.46 -5.32
N ILE A 13 6.67 -4.77 -6.39
CA ILE A 13 7.92 -5.03 -7.13
C ILE A 13 9.13 -4.35 -6.48
N LEU A 14 8.97 -3.18 -5.82
CA LEU A 14 10.01 -2.47 -5.06
C LEU A 14 9.42 -1.52 -3.98
N PRO A 15 9.90 -1.52 -2.72
CA PRO A 15 9.73 -0.35 -1.85
C PRO A 15 10.80 0.70 -2.20
N PHE A 16 10.40 1.83 -2.78
CA PHE A 16 11.25 3.01 -2.93
C PHE A 16 11.26 3.83 -1.64
N TYR A 17 11.87 3.32 -0.58
CA TYR A 17 11.98 3.95 0.75
C TYR A 17 10.75 3.80 1.65
N THR A 18 10.85 2.83 2.56
CA THR A 18 10.00 2.70 3.75
C THR A 18 10.83 3.04 4.98
N LYS A 19 10.40 4.01 5.79
CA LYS A 19 11.12 4.46 6.99
C LYS A 19 10.24 4.29 8.22
N VAL A 20 10.82 3.78 9.30
CA VAL A 20 10.14 3.62 10.59
C VAL A 20 10.98 4.36 11.63
N ASP A 21 10.56 5.56 12.02
CA ASP A 21 11.26 6.31 13.07
C ASP A 21 11.01 5.62 14.42
N GLY A 22 12.08 5.12 15.05
CA GLY A 22 12.02 4.38 16.33
C GLY A 22 12.61 2.95 16.28
N ILE A 23 12.96 2.44 15.09
CA ILE A 23 13.72 1.19 14.90
C ILE A 23 15.11 1.55 14.35
N LYS A 24 16.18 1.05 14.99
CA LYS A 24 17.55 1.30 14.53
C LYS A 24 17.97 0.35 13.40
N ASN A 25 18.45 0.93 12.31
CA ASN A 25 19.18 0.21 11.27
C ASN A 25 20.63 -0.02 11.71
N VAL A 26 21.29 -1.04 11.14
CA VAL A 26 22.75 -1.21 11.25
C VAL A 26 23.44 0.05 10.70
N THR A 27 24.47 0.56 11.39
CA THR A 27 25.15 1.82 11.08
C THR A 27 25.60 1.95 9.61
N SER A 28 25.99 0.84 8.96
CA SER A 28 26.41 0.81 7.55
C SER A 28 25.26 0.81 6.53
N LYS A 29 24.00 0.75 6.99
CA LYS A 29 22.78 0.64 6.20
C LYS A 29 21.69 1.60 6.68
N GLY A 30 22.09 2.75 7.25
CA GLY A 30 21.18 3.72 7.84
C GLY A 30 20.07 4.20 6.89
N GLU A 31 20.33 4.18 5.57
CA GLU A 31 19.37 4.60 4.53
C GLU A 31 18.55 3.45 3.94
N ASP A 32 18.87 2.19 4.25
CA ASP A 32 18.16 1.02 3.71
C ASP A 32 16.81 0.84 4.41
N SER A 33 15.80 0.36 3.66
CA SER A 33 14.49 0.07 4.25
C SER A 33 14.54 -1.16 5.18
N PRO A 34 14.05 -1.07 6.44
CA PRO A 34 13.99 -2.20 7.37
C PRO A 34 12.94 -3.25 6.99
N LEU A 35 12.18 -3.01 5.93
CA LEU A 35 11.16 -3.92 5.37
C LEU A 35 11.57 -4.40 3.98
N LYS A 36 11.24 -5.66 3.68
CA LYS A 36 11.41 -6.33 2.39
C LYS A 36 10.06 -6.49 1.69
N ARG A 37 10.14 -6.55 0.36
CA ARG A 37 9.05 -6.79 -0.59
C ARG A 37 8.07 -7.87 -0.14
N SER A 38 6.82 -7.71 -0.51
CA SER A 38 5.82 -8.76 -0.38
C SER A 38 4.95 -8.90 -1.61
N PHE A 39 4.65 -10.14 -1.94
CA PHE A 39 3.73 -10.52 -3.02
C PHE A 39 2.33 -10.83 -2.47
N ILE A 40 2.03 -10.42 -1.24
CA ILE A 40 0.72 -10.64 -0.60
C ILE A 40 0.07 -9.28 -0.45
N ALA A 41 -0.45 -8.77 -1.56
CA ALA A 41 -1.32 -7.61 -1.56
C ALA A 41 -2.43 -7.79 -2.59
N GLY A 42 -3.62 -7.29 -2.26
CA GLY A 42 -4.80 -7.46 -3.09
C GLY A 42 -5.98 -6.70 -2.51
N GLY A 43 -7.05 -6.61 -3.28
CA GLY A 43 -8.22 -5.90 -2.83
C GLY A 43 -9.38 -5.95 -3.79
N VAL A 44 -10.42 -5.24 -3.41
CA VAL A 44 -11.66 -5.11 -4.15
C VAL A 44 -12.05 -3.64 -4.21
N ALA A 45 -12.58 -3.22 -5.34
CA ALA A 45 -13.14 -1.90 -5.51
C ALA A 45 -14.55 -1.96 -6.12
N PHE A 46 -15.37 -1.01 -5.70
CA PHE A 46 -16.69 -0.75 -6.26
C PHE A 46 -16.67 0.64 -6.85
N GLY A 47 -16.99 0.74 -8.14
CA GLY A 47 -16.83 1.99 -8.86
C GLY A 47 -17.96 2.32 -9.81
N TYR A 48 -17.93 3.57 -10.23
CA TYR A 48 -18.82 4.15 -11.20
C TYR A 48 -17.98 4.81 -12.30
N LYS A 49 -18.22 4.39 -13.54
CA LYS A 49 -17.65 5.02 -14.73
C LYS A 49 -18.68 5.97 -15.32
N MET A 50 -18.25 7.19 -15.57
CA MET A 50 -19.04 8.20 -16.25
C MET A 50 -18.77 8.11 -17.76
N ASP A 51 -18.01 9.06 -18.28
CA ASP A 51 -17.43 9.01 -19.63
C ASP A 51 -15.94 8.67 -19.49
N ASP A 52 -15.05 9.65 -19.62
CA ASP A 52 -13.60 9.48 -19.45
C ASP A 52 -13.17 9.46 -17.97
N ILE A 53 -14.09 9.78 -17.06
CA ILE A 53 -13.84 9.81 -15.62
C ILE A 53 -14.46 8.59 -14.95
N ARG A 54 -13.68 8.00 -14.04
CA ARG A 54 -14.10 6.86 -13.23
C ARG A 54 -13.76 7.12 -11.76
N VAL A 55 -14.68 6.81 -10.87
CA VAL A 55 -14.49 6.94 -9.42
C VAL A 55 -14.75 5.59 -8.77
N ASP A 56 -13.91 5.18 -7.82
CA ASP A 56 -14.18 4.00 -7.00
C ASP A 56 -13.82 4.16 -5.53
N VAL A 57 -14.46 3.31 -4.73
CA VAL A 57 -14.07 3.05 -3.35
C VAL A 57 -13.40 1.70 -3.32
N GLU A 58 -12.19 1.65 -2.76
CA GLU A 58 -11.30 0.50 -2.80
C GLU A 58 -10.88 0.09 -1.39
N GLY A 59 -11.01 -1.20 -1.09
CA GLY A 59 -10.49 -1.84 0.10
C GLY A 59 -9.29 -2.71 -0.25
N LEU A 60 -8.17 -2.51 0.44
CA LEU A 60 -6.92 -3.23 0.19
C LEU A 60 -6.35 -3.85 1.45
N TYR A 61 -5.65 -4.96 1.24
CA TYR A 61 -4.78 -5.57 2.22
C TYR A 61 -3.38 -5.72 1.63
N SER A 62 -2.36 -5.41 2.42
CA SER A 62 -0.96 -5.69 2.09
C SER A 62 -0.17 -6.07 3.34
N ARG A 63 0.92 -6.81 3.15
CA ARG A 63 1.78 -7.28 4.23
C ARG A 63 3.24 -7.23 3.82
N LEU A 64 4.06 -6.33 4.35
CA LEU A 64 5.52 -6.32 4.13
C LEU A 64 6.27 -7.20 5.13
N ALA A 65 7.33 -7.89 4.70
CA ALA A 65 8.15 -8.74 5.58
C ALA A 65 9.32 -7.96 6.20
N LYS A 66 9.80 -8.38 7.38
CA LYS A 66 10.98 -7.82 8.03
C LYS A 66 12.27 -8.04 7.22
N ASN A 67 13.11 -7.01 7.11
CA ASN A 67 14.44 -7.12 6.51
C ASN A 67 15.53 -7.37 7.58
N LYS A 68 15.75 -8.64 7.92
CA LYS A 68 16.77 -9.06 8.91
C LYS A 68 18.20 -8.63 8.57
N ALA A 69 18.50 -8.26 7.32
CA ALA A 69 19.85 -7.87 6.89
C ALA A 69 20.13 -6.37 7.07
N VAL A 70 19.12 -5.58 7.47
CA VAL A 70 19.20 -4.11 7.65
C VAL A 70 18.98 -3.73 9.11
N ILE A 71 18.14 -4.49 9.83
CA ILE A 71 17.81 -4.22 11.23
C ILE A 71 19.00 -4.58 12.13
N ASP A 72 19.31 -3.68 13.08
CA ASP A 72 20.38 -3.88 14.04
C ASP A 72 20.12 -5.09 14.96
N ALA A 73 21.15 -5.86 15.27
CA ALA A 73 21.03 -7.05 16.12
C ALA A 73 20.61 -6.74 17.56
N SER A 74 20.79 -5.49 18.02
CA SER A 74 20.32 -5.02 19.33
C SER A 74 18.80 -4.81 19.41
N GLU A 75 18.09 -4.76 18.28
CA GLU A 75 16.64 -4.59 18.23
C GLU A 75 15.93 -5.96 18.35
N ALA A 76 15.81 -6.44 19.60
CA ALA A 76 15.22 -7.74 19.91
C ALA A 76 13.72 -7.86 19.56
N ASN A 77 12.98 -6.74 19.59
CA ASN A 77 11.52 -6.75 19.57
C ASN A 77 10.88 -6.20 18.27
N VAL A 78 11.51 -6.43 17.11
CA VAL A 78 10.94 -5.99 15.82
C VAL A 78 10.09 -7.09 15.20
N ALA A 79 8.85 -6.76 14.83
CA ALA A 79 7.88 -7.65 14.22
C ALA A 79 8.35 -8.25 12.90
N ASP A 80 7.98 -9.51 12.66
CA ASP A 80 8.38 -10.25 11.45
C ASP A 80 7.70 -9.75 10.16
N SER A 81 6.59 -9.03 10.30
CA SER A 81 5.92 -8.39 9.18
C SER A 81 5.09 -7.19 9.63
N LEU A 82 4.93 -6.23 8.72
CA LEU A 82 4.06 -5.07 8.86
C LEU A 82 2.84 -5.26 7.95
N THR A 83 1.64 -5.22 8.50
CA THR A 83 0.39 -5.34 7.73
C THR A 83 -0.29 -3.98 7.63
N ALA A 84 -0.92 -3.73 6.48
CA ALA A 84 -1.75 -2.55 6.25
C ALA A 84 -3.08 -2.98 5.63
N PHE A 85 -4.17 -2.52 6.25
CA PHE A 85 -5.51 -2.54 5.65
C PHE A 85 -5.86 -1.12 5.28
N SER A 86 -6.22 -0.83 4.03
CA SER A 86 -6.55 0.53 3.61
C SER A 86 -7.89 0.61 2.92
N GLY A 87 -8.55 1.75 3.12
CA GLY A 87 -9.74 2.16 2.39
C GLY A 87 -9.43 3.47 1.67
N LEU A 88 -9.61 3.50 0.36
CA LEU A 88 -9.33 4.68 -0.47
C LEU A 88 -10.52 5.02 -1.35
N VAL A 89 -10.65 6.31 -1.65
CA VAL A 89 -11.46 6.80 -2.77
C VAL A 89 -10.50 7.19 -3.87
N ASN A 90 -10.76 6.69 -5.08
CA ASN A 90 -9.92 6.93 -6.24
C ASN A 90 -10.68 7.64 -7.33
N VAL A 91 -9.98 8.47 -8.09
CA VAL A 91 -10.44 9.07 -9.33
C VAL A 91 -9.47 8.71 -10.43
N TYR A 92 -10.00 8.33 -11.58
CA TYR A 92 -9.26 7.93 -12.76
C TYR A 92 -9.70 8.73 -13.97
N TYR A 93 -8.75 8.91 -14.87
CA TYR A 93 -8.97 9.38 -16.23
C TYR A 93 -8.61 8.24 -17.19
N ASP A 94 -9.61 7.78 -17.94
CA ASP A 94 -9.49 6.77 -18.98
C ASP A 94 -9.25 7.49 -20.32
N ILE A 95 -8.16 7.14 -21.00
CA ILE A 95 -7.82 7.69 -22.31
C ILE A 95 -8.48 6.79 -23.35
N VAL A 96 -9.61 7.23 -23.90
CA VAL A 96 -10.30 6.51 -24.97
C VAL A 96 -9.55 6.72 -26.28
N ILE A 97 -9.15 5.63 -26.91
CA ILE A 97 -8.56 5.63 -28.25
C ILE A 97 -9.60 4.98 -29.17
N GLU A 98 -10.07 5.72 -30.16
CA GLU A 98 -11.04 5.22 -31.14
C GLU A 98 -10.53 3.95 -31.82
N ASP A 99 -11.43 3.00 -32.05
CA ASP A 99 -11.18 1.73 -32.73
C ASP A 99 -10.11 0.81 -32.09
N MET A 100 -9.72 1.05 -30.83
CA MET A 100 -8.80 0.18 -30.09
C MET A 100 -9.47 -0.50 -28.89
N PRO A 101 -9.24 -1.81 -28.67
CA PRO A 101 -9.75 -2.52 -27.49
C PRO A 101 -8.97 -2.23 -26.21
N ILE A 102 -7.96 -1.34 -26.28
CA ILE A 102 -7.09 -0.97 -25.16
C ILE A 102 -7.43 0.44 -24.70
N THR A 103 -7.67 0.61 -23.41
CA THR A 103 -7.92 1.89 -22.75
C THR A 103 -6.81 2.16 -21.72
N PRO A 104 -5.81 3.00 -22.04
CA PRO A 104 -4.88 3.50 -21.04
C PRO A 104 -5.60 4.30 -19.96
N TYR A 105 -5.09 4.27 -18.73
CA TYR A 105 -5.65 5.06 -17.62
C TYR A 105 -4.55 5.60 -16.71
N VAL A 106 -4.87 6.71 -16.05
CA VAL A 106 -4.15 7.23 -14.90
C VAL A 106 -5.14 7.50 -13.77
N GLY A 107 -4.70 7.38 -12.53
CA GLY A 107 -5.56 7.64 -11.38
C GLY A 107 -4.80 7.99 -10.13
N VAL A 108 -5.50 8.68 -9.25
CA VAL A 108 -5.01 9.07 -7.93
C VAL A 108 -6.08 8.76 -6.90
N GLY A 109 -5.65 8.54 -5.66
CA GLY A 109 -6.57 8.28 -4.57
C GLY A 109 -6.04 8.69 -3.23
N VAL A 110 -6.97 8.87 -2.30
CA VAL A 110 -6.72 9.28 -0.92
C VAL A 110 -7.62 8.50 0.02
N GLY A 111 -7.17 8.31 1.25
CA GLY A 111 -7.93 7.58 2.25
C GLY A 111 -7.17 7.38 3.54
N ALA A 112 -7.40 6.24 4.17
CA ALA A 112 -6.77 5.87 5.42
C ALA A 112 -6.22 4.44 5.38
N ALA A 113 -5.11 4.22 6.08
CA ALA A 113 -4.54 2.90 6.29
C ALA A 113 -4.50 2.57 7.79
N TYR A 114 -4.91 1.36 8.13
CA TYR A 114 -4.84 0.79 9.46
C TYR A 114 -3.65 -0.18 9.51
N ILE A 115 -2.56 0.29 10.12
CA ILE A 115 -1.23 -0.34 10.09
C ILE A 115 -0.97 -1.05 11.42
N SER A 116 -0.34 -2.22 11.39
CA SER A 116 0.08 -2.94 12.61
C SER A 116 1.33 -2.34 13.26
N ASN A 117 1.51 -2.56 14.55
CA ASN A 117 2.71 -2.11 15.24
C ASN A 117 3.96 -2.83 14.66
N PRO A 118 5.02 -2.11 14.28
CA PRO A 118 6.26 -2.73 13.82
C PRO A 118 7.10 -3.34 14.97
N SER A 119 6.68 -3.20 16.23
CA SER A 119 7.23 -3.95 17.38
C SER A 119 6.42 -5.21 17.70
N ASN A 120 7.09 -6.30 18.09
CA ASN A 120 6.46 -7.53 18.58
C ASN A 120 6.48 -7.66 20.12
N ALA A 121 6.83 -6.60 20.86
CA ALA A 121 6.82 -6.61 22.31
C ALA A 121 5.40 -6.95 22.83
N ALA A 122 5.33 -7.79 23.87
CA ALA A 122 4.09 -8.45 24.30
C ALA A 122 2.92 -7.48 24.53
N ASP A 123 3.19 -6.31 25.12
CA ASP A 123 2.18 -5.33 25.50
C ASP A 123 1.66 -4.47 24.32
N VAL A 124 2.39 -4.44 23.19
CA VAL A 124 2.11 -3.51 22.08
C VAL A 124 1.98 -4.18 20.71
N LYS A 125 2.30 -5.46 20.58
CA LYS A 125 2.28 -6.21 19.30
C LYS A 125 0.92 -6.23 18.61
N ASP A 126 -0.17 -6.17 19.38
CA ASP A 126 -1.54 -6.21 18.87
C ASP A 126 -2.07 -4.80 18.55
N GLN A 127 -1.28 -3.74 18.81
CA GLN A 127 -1.66 -2.38 18.47
C GLN A 127 -1.73 -2.19 16.96
N ARG A 128 -2.76 -1.44 16.55
CA ARG A 128 -2.94 -0.97 15.18
C ARG A 128 -3.36 0.48 15.20
N ARG A 129 -2.88 1.26 14.24
CA ARG A 129 -3.08 2.71 14.21
C ARG A 129 -3.40 3.17 12.81
N PHE A 130 -4.23 4.21 12.73
CA PHE A 130 -4.58 4.84 11.47
C PHE A 130 -3.47 5.80 11.03
N GLY A 131 -3.21 5.81 9.73
CA GLY A 131 -2.43 6.80 9.02
C GLY A 131 -3.20 7.31 7.80
N PHE A 132 -2.81 8.49 7.33
CA PHE A 132 -3.29 9.00 6.05
C PHE A 132 -2.70 8.16 4.91
N ALA A 133 -3.53 7.75 3.95
CA ALA A 133 -3.12 6.97 2.80
C ALA A 133 -3.35 7.73 1.49
N TYR A 134 -2.47 7.51 0.53
CA TYR A 134 -2.56 8.07 -0.81
C TYR A 134 -2.02 7.09 -1.83
N GLN A 135 -2.49 7.19 -3.07
CA GLN A 135 -2.00 6.35 -4.15
C GLN A 135 -2.03 7.04 -5.51
N ALA A 136 -1.15 6.57 -6.39
CA ALA A 136 -1.16 6.89 -7.80
C ALA A 136 -1.10 5.58 -8.61
N LYS A 137 -1.85 5.52 -9.70
CA LYS A 137 -1.98 4.34 -10.57
C LYS A 137 -1.88 4.78 -12.02
N ALA A 138 -1.24 3.97 -12.85
CA ALA A 138 -1.22 4.15 -14.30
C ALA A 138 -1.14 2.80 -14.97
N GLY A 139 -1.94 2.57 -16.01
CA GLY A 139 -2.00 1.26 -16.64
C GLY A 139 -2.83 1.24 -17.91
N VAL A 140 -3.18 0.04 -18.33
CA VAL A 140 -4.03 -0.21 -19.49
C VAL A 140 -5.12 -1.21 -19.12
N SER A 141 -6.31 -1.00 -19.65
CA SER A 141 -7.42 -1.97 -19.62
C SER A 141 -7.64 -2.54 -21.01
N TYR A 142 -7.98 -3.82 -21.12
CA TYR A 142 -8.28 -4.53 -22.35
C TYR A 142 -9.68 -5.14 -22.27
N ASP A 143 -10.51 -4.84 -23.26
CA ASP A 143 -11.89 -5.30 -23.33
C ASP A 143 -11.93 -6.72 -23.91
N VAL A 144 -12.18 -7.71 -23.05
CA VAL A 144 -12.25 -9.14 -23.45
C VAL A 144 -13.67 -9.51 -23.86
N ALA A 145 -14.66 -8.97 -23.16
CA ALA A 145 -16.08 -9.10 -23.44
C ALA A 145 -16.79 -7.79 -23.08
N PRO A 146 -18.05 -7.55 -23.52
CA PRO A 146 -18.75 -6.31 -23.21
C PRO A 146 -18.84 -5.98 -21.71
N GLU A 147 -18.85 -7.00 -20.86
CA GLU A 147 -18.93 -6.90 -19.40
C GLU A 147 -17.61 -7.20 -18.67
N ILE A 148 -16.58 -7.72 -19.36
CA ILE A 148 -15.33 -8.18 -18.74
C ILE A 148 -14.13 -7.44 -19.33
N LYS A 149 -13.41 -6.74 -18.44
CA LYS A 149 -12.17 -6.05 -18.76
C LYS A 149 -11.03 -6.65 -17.94
N LEU A 150 -9.90 -6.90 -18.60
CA LEU A 150 -8.64 -7.19 -17.92
C LEU A 150 -7.85 -5.88 -17.80
N PHE A 151 -7.02 -5.74 -16.79
CA PHE A 151 -6.16 -4.58 -16.66
C PHE A 151 -4.77 -4.98 -16.18
N ALA A 152 -3.80 -4.12 -16.47
CA ALA A 152 -2.47 -4.22 -15.92
C ALA A 152 -1.91 -2.81 -15.77
N GLY A 153 -1.26 -2.54 -14.64
CA GLY A 153 -0.75 -1.20 -14.35
C GLY A 153 0.37 -1.18 -13.34
N ALA A 154 1.03 -0.03 -13.24
CA ALA A 154 1.91 0.32 -12.15
C ALA A 154 1.12 1.09 -11.09
N ARG A 155 1.48 0.86 -9.83
CA ARG A 155 0.86 1.47 -8.67
C ARG A 155 1.91 1.91 -7.67
N TYR A 156 1.76 3.14 -7.19
CA TYR A 156 2.42 3.64 -5.99
C TYR A 156 1.37 3.79 -4.88
N PHE A 157 1.65 3.25 -3.70
CA PHE A 157 0.85 3.42 -2.50
C PHE A 157 1.73 3.95 -1.39
N GLY A 158 1.23 4.95 -0.66
CA GLY A 158 1.91 5.52 0.49
C GLY A 158 0.96 5.72 1.66
N SER A 159 1.49 5.60 2.86
CA SER A 159 0.80 5.99 4.09
C SER A 159 1.78 6.58 5.10
N TYR A 160 1.32 7.61 5.83
CA TYR A 160 2.11 8.27 6.88
C TYR A 160 1.24 8.68 8.07
N GLY A 161 1.91 9.00 9.18
CA GLY A 161 1.28 9.55 10.39
C GLY A 161 0.83 8.51 11.43
N ALA A 162 0.93 7.22 11.15
CA ALA A 162 0.67 6.19 12.16
C ALA A 162 1.76 6.23 13.24
N SER A 163 1.35 6.30 14.52
CA SER A 163 2.25 6.37 15.67
C SER A 163 1.84 5.37 16.75
N PHE A 164 2.81 4.61 17.26
CA PHE A 164 2.63 3.47 18.15
C PHE A 164 3.42 3.63 19.44
N ASP A 165 2.99 2.96 20.49
CA ASP A 165 3.76 2.85 21.72
C ASP A 165 4.89 1.83 21.54
N LYS A 166 6.00 2.01 22.26
CA LYS A 166 7.11 1.05 22.35
C LYS A 166 7.09 0.43 23.74
N ALA A 167 7.09 -0.91 23.84
CA ALA A 167 7.21 -1.74 25.05
C ALA A 167 6.42 -1.32 26.32
N ALA A 168 6.67 -0.15 26.93
CA ALA A 168 5.97 0.39 28.10
C ALA A 168 5.31 1.76 27.80
N LYS A 169 4.24 2.11 28.55
CA LYS A 169 3.63 3.45 28.48
C LYS A 169 4.65 4.51 28.94
N GLY A 170 5.09 5.40 28.02
CA GLY A 170 5.98 6.52 28.33
C GLY A 170 7.34 6.51 27.62
N ASP A 171 7.67 5.45 26.87
CA ASP A 171 8.82 5.46 25.94
C ASP A 171 8.58 6.45 24.79
N ASP A 172 9.65 6.89 24.11
CA ASP A 172 9.58 7.87 23.00
C ASP A 172 8.68 7.45 21.81
N GLY A 173 8.21 6.20 21.79
CA GLY A 173 7.25 5.64 20.84
C GLY A 173 7.85 5.40 19.46
N ILE A 174 7.10 4.71 18.60
CA ILE A 174 7.41 4.58 17.17
C ILE A 174 6.49 5.58 16.45
N LYS A 175 7.05 6.66 15.91
CA LYS A 175 6.27 7.77 15.37
C LYS A 175 6.40 7.82 13.86
N ASN A 176 5.42 8.43 13.19
CA ASN A 176 5.46 8.71 11.75
C ASN A 176 5.82 7.49 10.90
N VAL A 177 5.22 6.32 11.18
CA VAL A 177 5.45 5.11 10.40
C VAL A 177 5.06 5.39 8.95
N LEU A 178 6.06 5.33 8.07
CA LEU A 178 5.88 5.42 6.63
C LEU A 178 5.71 4.01 6.09
N TYR A 179 4.65 3.80 5.30
CA TYR A 179 4.39 2.56 4.58
C TYR A 179 4.25 2.89 3.10
N ASN A 180 5.30 2.64 2.32
CA ASN A 180 5.34 2.97 0.89
C ASN A 180 5.65 1.74 0.07
N THR A 181 4.86 1.48 -0.97
CA THR A 181 5.06 0.36 -1.89
C THR A 181 4.89 0.82 -3.33
N PHE A 182 5.77 0.33 -4.21
CA PHE A 182 5.61 0.42 -5.66
C PHE A 182 5.47 -0.99 -6.22
N GLY A 183 4.50 -1.18 -7.09
CA GLY A 183 4.16 -2.50 -7.59
C GLY A 183 3.40 -2.48 -8.91
N ALA A 184 3.13 -3.68 -9.39
CA ALA A 184 2.18 -3.91 -10.46
C ALA A 184 0.82 -4.29 -9.89
N GLU A 185 -0.24 -3.84 -10.53
CA GLU A 185 -1.61 -4.30 -10.32
C GLU A 185 -2.12 -5.02 -11.57
N ALA A 186 -2.91 -6.06 -11.36
CA ALA A 186 -3.62 -6.82 -12.38
C ALA A 186 -4.89 -7.48 -11.80
#